data_AF-A0AAW3FIG9-F1
#
_entry.id   AF-A0AAW3FIG9-F1
#
_cell.length_a   1.000
_cell.length_b   1.000
_cell.length_c   1.000
_cell.angle_alpha   90.00
_cell.angle_beta   90.00
_cell.angle_gamma   90.00
#
_symmetry.space_group_name_H-M   'P 1'
#
loop_
_entity.id
_entity.type
_entity.pdbx_description
1 polymer ?
#
loop_
_entity_poly.entity_id
_entity_poly.type
_entity_poly.pdbx_seq_one_letter_code
_entity_poly.pdbx_strand_id
1 'polypeptide(L)'
;MNTDNLSDLKHFKSVKLLPSVGGAPRSYFYNTRRIDIPENVTSLSRYVLGFNTSTVVVFHGKTPPSHDWTFSNTTATYDTCTPNGCKFYVPDESLEAYKKAFTSKPCPLRGTSIIRPMSEYHE
;
A
#
# COMPACT_ATOMS: atom_id res chain seq x y z
N MET A 1 -25.26 11.38 -4.66
CA MET A 1 -23.84 11.22 -5.03
C MET A 1 -23.27 10.21 -4.04
N ASN A 2 -23.32 8.92 -4.37
CA ASN A 2 -22.98 7.84 -3.44
C ASN A 2 -21.48 7.83 -3.15
N THR A 3 -21.13 8.12 -1.91
CA THR A 3 -19.80 7.91 -1.32
C THR A 3 -19.66 6.50 -0.75
N ASP A 4 -20.15 5.50 -1.49
CA ASP A 4 -20.09 4.10 -1.09
C ASP A 4 -18.86 3.46 -1.74
N ASN A 5 -17.68 3.56 -1.09
CA ASN A 5 -16.68 2.49 -1.20
C ASN A 5 -15.45 2.54 -0.28
N LEU A 6 -15.33 3.47 0.69
CA LEU A 6 -14.17 3.41 1.62
C LEU A 6 -14.51 3.63 3.10
N SER A 7 -15.73 4.07 3.42
CA SER A 7 -16.17 4.39 4.79
C SER A 7 -16.26 3.17 5.73
N ASP A 8 -16.40 1.96 5.16
CA ASP A 8 -16.61 0.71 5.90
C ASP A 8 -15.33 0.05 6.43
N LEU A 9 -14.15 0.62 6.16
CA LEU A 9 -12.89 0.12 6.73
C LEU A 9 -12.83 0.17 8.26
N LYS A 10 -13.67 0.97 8.92
CA LYS A 10 -13.78 1.02 10.40
C LYS A 10 -14.38 -0.25 11.02
N HIS A 11 -15.11 -1.07 10.26
CA HIS A 11 -15.70 -2.33 10.76
C HIS A 11 -14.78 -3.55 10.62
N PHE A 12 -13.61 -3.39 9.99
CA PHE A 12 -12.67 -4.48 9.72
C PHE A 12 -11.57 -4.62 10.81
N LYS A 13 -11.94 -4.51 12.09
CA LYS A 13 -11.02 -4.80 13.23
C LYS A 13 -10.40 -6.20 13.18
N SER A 14 -10.90 -7.11 12.34
CA SER A 14 -10.38 -8.48 12.15
C SER A 14 -9.53 -8.71 10.90
N VAL A 15 -9.36 -7.73 10.00
CA VAL A 15 -8.63 -7.96 8.74
C VAL A 15 -7.13 -7.96 8.97
N LYS A 16 -6.58 -9.17 9.05
CA LYS A 16 -5.13 -9.41 9.12
C LYS A 16 -4.46 -9.42 7.74
N LEU A 17 -5.25 -9.57 6.68
CA LEU A 17 -4.78 -9.80 5.32
C LEU A 17 -5.58 -8.92 4.35
N LEU A 18 -4.89 -8.08 3.56
CA LEU A 18 -5.51 -7.52 2.38
C LEU A 18 -5.43 -8.53 1.23
N PRO A 19 -6.56 -8.93 0.62
CA PRO A 19 -6.61 -10.00 -0.38
C PRO A 19 -6.01 -9.57 -1.72
N SER A 20 -5.68 -10.56 -2.54
CA SER A 20 -5.15 -10.33 -3.89
C SER A 20 -6.18 -9.62 -4.77
N VAL A 21 -5.73 -8.65 -5.56
CA VAL A 21 -6.58 -7.87 -6.47
C VAL A 21 -6.29 -8.19 -7.95
N GLY A 22 -5.72 -9.36 -8.24
CA GLY A 22 -5.43 -9.75 -9.64
C GLY A 22 -6.65 -9.90 -10.55
N GLY A 23 -7.85 -10.06 -9.99
CA GLY A 23 -9.11 -10.03 -10.72
C GLY A 23 -9.87 -8.70 -10.63
N ALA A 24 -9.29 -7.68 -10.00
CA ALA A 24 -9.94 -6.39 -9.83
C ALA A 24 -10.09 -5.67 -11.19
N PRO A 25 -11.15 -4.85 -11.37
CA PRO A 25 -11.31 -4.07 -12.58
C PRO A 25 -10.14 -3.09 -12.75
N ARG A 26 -9.80 -2.78 -14.00
CA ARG A 26 -8.71 -1.84 -14.33
C ARG A 26 -8.85 -0.51 -13.59
N SER A 27 -10.07 -0.04 -13.33
CA SER A 27 -10.33 1.17 -12.55
C SER A 27 -9.70 1.16 -11.16
N TYR A 28 -9.53 0.00 -10.51
CA TYR A 28 -8.84 -0.09 -9.23
C TYR A 28 -7.41 0.45 -9.31
N PHE A 29 -6.65 0.07 -10.33
CA PHE A 29 -5.24 0.46 -10.46
C PHE A 29 -5.03 1.89 -10.97
N TYR A 30 -6.03 2.49 -11.62
CA TYR A 30 -5.92 3.79 -12.27
C TYR A 30 -6.72 4.91 -11.57
N ASN A 31 -7.75 4.57 -10.79
CA ASN A 31 -8.63 5.56 -10.17
C ASN A 31 -8.47 5.64 -8.65
N THR A 32 -7.77 4.69 -8.02
CA THR A 32 -7.50 4.73 -6.58
C THR A 32 -6.54 5.86 -6.26
N ARG A 33 -7.04 6.86 -5.52
CA ARG A 33 -6.23 8.01 -5.08
C ARG A 33 -5.68 7.86 -3.68
N ARG A 34 -6.38 7.10 -2.83
CA ARG A 34 -6.02 6.91 -1.43
C ARG A 34 -6.44 5.54 -0.91
N ILE A 35 -5.60 4.93 -0.07
CA ILE A 35 -5.95 3.79 0.78
C ILE A 35 -5.40 4.00 2.19
N ASP A 36 -6.23 3.75 3.19
CA ASP A 36 -5.83 3.65 4.60
C ASP A 36 -5.74 2.17 5.01
N ILE A 37 -4.56 1.75 5.44
CA ILE A 37 -4.26 0.39 5.88
C ILE A 37 -4.22 0.38 7.42
N PRO A 38 -5.21 -0.24 8.07
CA PRO A 38 -5.32 -0.22 9.53
C PRO A 38 -4.21 -1.05 10.20
N GLU A 39 -3.96 -0.76 11.48
CA GLU A 39 -2.85 -1.32 12.25
C GLU A 39 -2.86 -2.85 12.41
N ASN A 40 -4.02 -3.46 12.25
CA ASN A 40 -4.23 -4.90 12.39
C ASN A 40 -3.87 -5.70 11.13
N VAL A 41 -3.62 -5.03 9.99
CA VAL A 41 -3.18 -5.69 8.76
C VAL A 41 -1.71 -6.10 8.91
N THR A 42 -1.47 -7.41 8.91
CA THR A 42 -0.13 -8.00 9.03
C THR A 42 0.38 -8.59 7.72
N SER A 43 -0.45 -8.66 6.67
CA SER A 43 -0.07 -9.23 5.39
C SER A 43 -0.78 -8.56 4.21
N LEU A 44 -0.03 -8.34 3.12
CA LEU A 44 -0.49 -7.78 1.86
C LEU A 44 -0.34 -8.84 0.77
N SER A 45 -1.45 -9.15 0.10
CA SER A 45 -1.44 -10.08 -1.02
C SER A 45 -0.96 -9.42 -2.32
N ARG A 46 -0.83 -10.27 -3.34
CA ARG A 46 -0.49 -9.89 -4.70
C ARG A 46 -1.35 -8.73 -5.23
N TYR A 47 -0.67 -7.76 -5.79
CA TYR A 47 -1.13 -6.58 -6.51
C TYR A 47 -1.91 -5.52 -5.75
N VAL A 48 -2.09 -5.68 -4.43
CA VAL A 48 -2.96 -4.79 -3.67
C VAL A 48 -2.46 -3.34 -3.61
N LEU A 49 -1.16 -3.12 -3.81
CA LEU A 49 -0.57 -1.78 -3.94
C LEU A 49 0.12 -1.62 -5.31
N GLY A 50 -0.47 -2.16 -6.37
CA GLY A 50 0.05 -2.11 -7.74
C GLY A 50 -0.47 -0.92 -8.56
N PHE A 51 -0.35 0.32 -8.07
CA PHE A 51 -1.02 1.45 -8.73
C PHE A 51 -0.28 1.98 -9.97
N ASN A 52 -1.06 2.39 -10.96
CA ASN A 52 -0.58 3.01 -12.21
C ASN A 52 -0.69 4.53 -12.22
N THR A 53 -1.05 5.13 -11.09
CA THR A 53 -1.20 6.58 -10.92
C THR A 53 -0.67 6.97 -9.54
N SER A 54 -0.53 8.27 -9.28
CA SER A 54 -0.10 8.76 -7.98
C SER A 54 -1.17 8.47 -6.93
N THR A 55 -0.89 7.50 -6.06
CA THR A 55 -1.78 7.05 -4.98
C THR A 55 -1.12 7.28 -3.63
N VAL A 56 -1.89 7.78 -2.67
CA VAL A 56 -1.47 7.91 -1.28
C VAL A 56 -1.88 6.65 -0.51
N VAL A 57 -0.92 5.98 0.12
CA VAL A 57 -1.18 4.83 0.99
C VAL A 57 -0.74 5.19 2.40
N VAL A 58 -1.63 5.05 3.37
CA VAL A 58 -1.35 5.40 4.75
C VAL A 58 -1.42 4.15 5.61
N PHE A 59 -0.30 3.78 6.21
CA PHE A 59 -0.20 2.65 7.12
C PHE A 59 -0.32 3.15 8.56
N HIS A 60 -1.26 2.57 9.30
CA HIS A 60 -1.47 2.90 10.71
C HIS A 60 -0.73 1.94 11.66
N GLY A 61 -0.22 0.81 11.14
CA GLY A 61 0.50 -0.19 11.93
C GLY A 61 1.98 0.10 12.10
N LYS A 62 2.51 -0.11 13.31
CA LYS A 62 3.95 0.07 13.61
C LYS A 62 4.82 -1.02 13.00
N THR A 63 4.26 -2.22 12.83
CA THR A 63 4.98 -3.33 12.19
C THR A 63 4.61 -3.37 10.70
N PRO A 64 5.59 -3.34 9.78
CA PRO A 64 5.29 -3.47 8.36
C PRO A 64 4.66 -4.84 8.08
N PRO A 65 3.57 -4.89 7.29
CA PRO A 65 2.98 -6.16 6.91
C PRO A 65 3.93 -6.95 6.02
N SER A 66 3.79 -8.28 6.05
CA SER A 66 4.45 -9.14 5.07
C SER A 66 3.95 -8.83 3.66
N HIS A 67 4.81 -8.98 2.67
CA HIS A 67 4.50 -8.68 1.27
C HIS A 67 5.12 -9.72 0.34
N ASP A 68 4.57 -9.79 -0.86
CA ASP A 68 5.14 -10.52 -2.00
C ASP A 68 4.97 -9.63 -3.24
N TRP A 69 4.27 -10.07 -4.29
CA TRP A 69 3.97 -9.28 -5.49
C TRP A 69 2.99 -8.11 -5.23
N THR A 70 3.12 -7.42 -4.11
CA THR A 70 2.21 -6.39 -3.59
C THR A 70 2.26 -5.11 -4.41
N PHE A 71 3.47 -4.65 -4.78
CA PHE A 71 3.70 -3.31 -5.35
C PHE A 71 3.62 -3.25 -6.89
N SER A 72 3.15 -4.32 -7.51
CA SER A 72 2.97 -4.44 -8.96
C SER A 72 1.52 -4.71 -9.31
N ASN A 73 1.10 -4.48 -10.53
CA ASN A 73 -0.15 -5.03 -11.08
C ASN A 73 0.09 -5.88 -12.33
N THR A 74 1.35 -6.19 -12.62
CA THR A 74 1.75 -7.01 -13.77
C THR A 74 2.72 -8.09 -13.30
N THR A 75 3.02 -9.06 -14.15
CA THR A 75 4.09 -10.04 -13.93
C THR A 75 5.46 -9.56 -14.44
N ALA A 76 5.54 -8.37 -15.06
CA ALA A 76 6.75 -7.89 -15.74
C ALA A 76 7.66 -6.99 -14.87
N THR A 77 7.13 -6.39 -13.81
CA THR A 77 7.88 -5.52 -12.88
C THR A 77 7.44 -5.81 -11.45
N TYR A 78 8.32 -5.69 -10.47
CA TYR A 78 7.97 -5.81 -9.05
C TYR A 78 7.40 -4.51 -8.45
N ASP A 79 7.62 -3.38 -9.12
CA ASP A 79 7.27 -2.06 -8.63
C ASP A 79 6.65 -1.22 -9.74
N THR A 80 5.37 -0.90 -9.53
CA THR A 80 4.59 0.06 -10.32
C THR A 80 4.34 1.34 -9.54
N CYS A 81 4.45 1.32 -8.21
CA CYS A 81 4.17 2.48 -7.36
C CYS A 81 5.22 3.58 -7.47
N THR A 82 6.50 3.23 -7.38
CA THR A 82 7.61 4.21 -7.41
C THR A 82 7.62 5.07 -8.67
N PRO A 83 7.58 4.50 -9.90
CA PRO A 83 7.61 5.33 -11.11
C PRO A 83 6.34 6.16 -11.30
N ASN A 84 5.22 5.77 -10.70
CA ASN A 84 3.94 6.48 -10.82
C ASN A 84 3.70 7.51 -9.72
N GLY A 85 4.71 7.80 -8.88
CA GLY A 85 4.64 8.87 -7.88
C GLY A 85 3.70 8.57 -6.72
N CYS A 86 3.55 7.28 -6.36
CA CYS A 86 2.87 6.92 -5.12
C CYS A 86 3.59 7.47 -3.89
N LYS A 87 2.87 7.61 -2.78
CA LYS A 87 3.42 8.03 -1.49
C LYS A 87 2.88 7.13 -0.40
N PHE A 88 3.77 6.47 0.32
CA PHE A 88 3.45 5.58 1.44
C PHE A 88 3.81 6.30 2.72
N TYR A 89 2.82 6.69 3.51
CA TYR A 89 3.00 7.28 4.82
C TYR A 89 2.91 6.20 5.88
N VAL A 90 3.89 6.15 6.77
CA VAL A 90 4.04 5.11 7.80
C VAL A 90 4.31 5.79 9.15
N PRO A 91 4.06 5.13 10.30
CA PRO A 91 4.36 5.73 11.60
C PRO A 91 5.83 6.14 11.68
N ASP A 92 6.08 7.36 12.14
CA ASP A 92 7.42 7.97 12.19
C ASP A 92 8.44 7.06 12.88
N GLU A 93 8.06 6.46 14.01
CA GLU A 93 8.91 5.55 14.77
C GLU A 93 9.27 4.26 14.02
N SER A 94 8.52 3.93 12.96
CA SER A 94 8.63 2.70 12.20
C SER A 94 9.18 2.90 10.79
N LEU A 95 9.56 4.14 10.43
CA LEU A 95 9.99 4.51 9.08
C LEU A 95 11.08 3.57 8.52
N GLU A 96 12.14 3.34 9.29
CA GLU A 96 13.26 2.51 8.85
C GLU A 96 12.89 1.02 8.77
N ALA A 97 11.96 0.56 9.62
CA ALA A 97 11.44 -0.80 9.54
C ALA A 97 10.66 -1.03 8.24
N TYR A 98 9.80 -0.08 7.86
CA TYR A 98 9.05 -0.11 6.60
C TYR A 98 9.96 -0.03 5.38
N LYS A 99 10.94 0.89 5.39
CA LYS A 99 11.96 0.99 4.33
C LYS A 99 12.66 -0.34 4.12
N LYS A 100 13.19 -0.93 5.19
CA LYS A 100 13.87 -2.22 5.13
C LYS A 100 12.95 -3.33 4.62
N ALA A 101 11.73 -3.43 5.16
CA ALA A 101 10.79 -4.49 4.82
C ALA A 101 10.40 -4.42 3.33
N PHE A 102 9.96 -3.26 2.85
CA PHE A 102 9.40 -3.12 1.51
C PHE A 102 10.45 -3.09 0.39
N THR A 103 11.72 -2.84 0.70
CA THR A 103 12.82 -3.00 -0.28
C THR A 103 13.52 -4.36 -0.19
N SER A 104 13.03 -5.28 0.65
CA SER A 104 13.58 -6.64 0.76
C SER A 104 12.95 -7.61 -0.26
N LYS A 105 13.72 -8.64 -0.65
CA LYS A 105 13.29 -9.75 -1.52
C LYS A 105 12.07 -10.50 -0.94
N PRO A 106 11.24 -11.19 -1.75
CA PRO A 106 11.45 -11.50 -3.18
C PRO A 106 11.02 -10.42 -4.17
N CYS A 107 10.06 -9.57 -3.80
CA CYS A 107 9.37 -8.66 -4.70
C CYS A 107 9.43 -7.21 -4.18
N PRO A 108 10.64 -6.61 -4.14
CA PRO A 108 10.85 -5.33 -3.46
C PRO A 108 10.33 -4.13 -4.28
N LEU A 109 10.05 -3.04 -3.58
CA LEU A 109 10.09 -1.69 -4.17
C LEU A 109 11.50 -1.40 -4.72
N ARG A 110 11.59 -0.58 -5.77
CA ARG A 110 12.87 -0.14 -6.36
C ARG A 110 13.71 0.69 -5.40
N GLY A 111 13.11 1.30 -4.39
CA GLY A 111 13.79 2.10 -3.39
C GLY A 111 12.84 2.60 -2.32
N THR A 112 13.36 3.48 -1.47
CA THR A 112 12.68 4.01 -0.29
C THR A 112 12.07 5.38 -0.50
N SER A 113 12.23 5.99 -1.68
CA SER A 113 11.86 7.39 -1.96
C SER A 113 10.37 7.69 -1.83
N ILE A 114 9.51 6.68 -1.97
CA ILE A 114 8.07 6.82 -1.77
C ILE A 114 7.62 6.58 -0.32
N ILE A 115 8.49 6.06 0.55
CA ILE A 115 8.16 5.75 1.95
C ILE A 115 8.54 6.94 2.83
N ARG A 116 7.54 7.55 3.45
CA ARG A 116 7.64 8.82 4.17
C ARG A 116 7.07 8.70 5.59
N PRO A 117 7.59 9.45 6.56
CA PRO A 117 7.01 9.49 7.90
C PRO A 117 5.62 10.14 7.86
N MET A 118 4.75 9.73 8.78
CA MET A 118 3.39 10.27 8.91
C MET A 118 3.39 11.76 9.22
N SER A 119 4.42 12.29 9.88
CA SER A 119 4.55 13.74 10.11
C SER A 119 4.62 14.60 8.85
N GLU A 120 5.04 14.04 7.70
CA GLU A 120 5.02 14.72 6.39
C GLU A 120 3.66 14.63 5.69
N TYR A 121 2.69 13.94 6.28
CA TYR A 121 1.34 13.85 5.75
C TYR A 121 0.56 15.11 6.11
N HIS A 122 0.32 15.94 5.10
CA HIS A 122 -0.57 17.11 5.19
C HIS A 122 -1.84 16.80 4.38
N GLU A 123 -3.00 16.87 5.03
CA GLU A 123 -4.32 16.67 4.38
C GLU A 123 -4.71 17.83 3.47
#